data_AF-A0A960HW58-F1
#
_entry.id   AF-A0A960HW58-F1
#
_cell.length_a   1.000
_cell.length_b   1.000
_cell.length_c   1.000
_cell.angle_alpha   90.00
_cell.angle_beta   90.00
_cell.angle_gamma   90.00
#
_symmetry.space_group_name_H-M   'P 1'
#
loop_
_entity.id
_entity.type
_entity.pdbx_description
1 polymer ?
#
loop_
_entity_poly.entity_id
_entity_poly.type
_entity_poly.pdbx_seq_one_letter_code
_entity_poly.pdbx_strand_id
1 'polypeptide(L)'
;TMRNGYPGYVSGATFAQALGWTGARVASSYAACASGVTALEAARTRILAGLCDVALVVGADTTPKGFLAPNAGDRPTDPDWLRFRLVGATNPTYFALAARRRMDLHGATSEDFAKVKVKNATNGLANPNARFQKAVTTDDVLASPMVADPLHLLEICATSDGGAAVVLSSMEFAQRHAGSAGSPVRVAAVSTVTPTYPNTIIDLPDMATDSAAIVAPNERTFKQSIAHAAYEEAGMGPEDLSLAEVYDLSTALELDWYEDIGLCKAGEAERLLNDGDTQIGGRIPVNPSGGLACFGEAVPAQAIAQICEVTWQLRGQATGRQVEGATAGITANQGLFGHGSSVLLRR
;
A
#
# COMPACT_ATOMS: atom_id res chain seq x y z
N THR A 1 6.20 -0.36 -20.13
CA THR A 1 6.92 -0.02 -21.38
C THR A 1 8.27 0.59 -21.05
N MET A 2 9.37 -0.17 -21.12
CA MET A 2 10.72 0.42 -21.07
C MET A 2 11.04 1.07 -22.42
N ARG A 3 11.11 2.40 -22.47
CA ARG A 3 11.79 3.10 -23.58
C ARG A 3 13.19 3.45 -23.10
N ASN A 4 14.21 2.97 -23.83
CA ASN A 4 15.59 3.48 -23.75
C ASN A 4 16.26 3.42 -22.35
N GLY A 5 16.20 2.29 -21.65
CA GLY A 5 16.91 2.13 -20.38
C GLY A 5 16.29 2.85 -19.18
N TYR A 6 15.11 3.46 -19.34
CA TYR A 6 14.28 3.86 -18.22
C TYR A 6 13.41 2.68 -17.79
N PRO A 7 13.41 2.29 -16.50
CA PRO A 7 12.37 1.40 -15.97
C PRO A 7 11.05 2.09 -16.32
N GLY A 8 10.04 1.32 -16.74
CA GLY A 8 8.85 1.80 -17.47
C GLY A 8 7.90 2.74 -16.71
N TYR A 9 8.45 3.74 -16.05
CA TYR A 9 7.89 4.70 -15.12
C TYR A 9 8.30 6.10 -15.57
N VAL A 10 7.49 7.10 -15.24
CA VAL A 10 7.74 8.49 -15.62
C VAL A 10 9.06 8.96 -14.99
N SER A 11 10.04 9.31 -15.82
CA SER A 11 11.37 9.73 -15.35
C SER A 11 11.28 11.01 -14.53
N GLY A 12 12.17 11.17 -13.53
CA GLY A 12 12.23 12.42 -12.76
C GLY A 12 12.47 13.66 -13.65
N ALA A 13 13.19 13.49 -14.76
CA ALA A 13 13.41 14.56 -15.74
C ALA A 13 12.10 15.03 -16.39
N THR A 14 11.11 14.15 -16.59
CA THR A 14 9.80 14.53 -17.13
C THR A 14 9.10 15.55 -16.23
N PHE A 15 9.15 15.36 -14.92
CA PHE A 15 8.56 16.30 -13.97
C PHE A 15 9.36 17.60 -13.88
N ALA A 16 10.69 17.52 -13.84
CA ALA A 16 11.52 18.72 -13.83
C ALA A 16 11.35 19.55 -15.13
N GLN A 17 11.06 18.91 -16.26
CA GLN A 17 10.71 19.59 -17.52
C GLN A 17 9.41 20.36 -17.38
N ALA A 18 8.37 19.67 -16.92
CA ALA A 18 7.04 20.24 -16.73
C ALA A 18 7.05 21.41 -15.73
N LEU A 19 7.95 21.36 -14.75
CA LEU A 19 8.17 22.41 -13.75
C LEU A 19 9.16 23.49 -14.20
N GLY A 20 9.63 23.45 -15.45
CA GLY A 20 10.37 24.56 -16.07
C GLY A 20 11.88 24.60 -15.78
N TRP A 21 12.52 23.48 -15.49
CA TRP A 21 13.98 23.38 -15.33
C TRP A 21 14.59 24.38 -14.32
N THR A 22 14.05 24.39 -13.11
CA THR A 22 14.46 25.30 -12.03
C THR A 22 15.86 25.02 -11.44
N GLY A 23 16.60 24.05 -11.97
CA GLY A 23 17.87 23.58 -11.40
C GLY A 23 17.71 22.67 -10.16
N ALA A 24 16.47 22.26 -9.84
CA ALA A 24 16.21 21.33 -8.75
C ALA A 24 16.95 19.99 -8.94
N ARG A 25 17.49 19.44 -7.84
CA ARG A 25 18.18 18.14 -7.85
C ARG A 25 17.15 17.02 -7.96
N VAL A 26 17.24 16.22 -9.01
CA VAL A 26 16.29 15.13 -9.29
C VAL A 26 16.92 13.78 -8.94
N ALA A 27 16.12 12.89 -8.36
CA ALA A 27 16.44 11.47 -8.22
C ALA A 27 15.23 10.64 -8.67
N SER A 28 15.48 9.41 -9.11
CA SER A 28 14.44 8.43 -9.41
C SER A 28 14.78 7.14 -8.67
N SER A 29 13.77 6.46 -8.16
CA SER A 29 13.91 5.21 -7.42
C SER A 29 12.85 4.22 -7.90
N TYR A 30 13.13 2.93 -7.72
CA TYR A 30 12.22 1.86 -8.07
C TYR A 30 12.27 0.77 -7.00
N ALA A 31 11.10 0.43 -6.48
CA ALA A 31 10.87 -0.61 -5.49
C ALA A 31 9.47 -1.22 -5.69
N ALA A 32 9.06 -1.43 -6.95
CA ALA A 32 7.70 -1.82 -7.33
C ALA A 32 6.64 -0.93 -6.65
N CYS A 33 5.67 -1.51 -5.95
CA CYS A 33 4.54 -0.81 -5.32
C CYS A 33 4.96 0.05 -4.11
N ALA A 34 6.15 -0.22 -3.55
CA ALA A 34 6.79 0.55 -2.49
C ALA A 34 7.65 1.73 -3.00
N SER A 35 7.71 1.96 -4.33
CA SER A 35 8.55 3.02 -4.93
C SER A 35 8.28 4.41 -4.35
N GLY A 36 7.01 4.71 -4.06
CA GLY A 36 6.59 5.99 -3.50
C GLY A 36 7.22 6.29 -2.14
N VAL A 37 7.23 5.32 -1.22
CA VAL A 37 7.86 5.48 0.11
C VAL A 37 9.38 5.52 -0.01
N THR A 38 9.97 4.75 -0.94
CA THR A 38 11.43 4.82 -1.18
C THR A 38 11.84 6.23 -1.65
N ALA A 39 11.06 6.85 -2.52
CA ALA A 39 11.28 8.23 -2.95
C ALA A 39 11.06 9.24 -1.80
N LEU A 40 10.06 8.99 -0.94
CA LEU A 40 9.82 9.79 0.27
C LEU A 40 11.01 9.71 1.23
N GLU A 41 11.57 8.52 1.48
CA GLU A 41 12.70 8.36 2.40
C GLU A 41 13.97 9.03 1.86
N ALA A 42 14.23 8.91 0.55
CA ALA A 42 15.31 9.65 -0.08
C ALA A 42 15.15 11.18 0.06
N ALA A 43 13.93 11.70 -0.07
CA ALA A 43 13.64 13.11 0.16
C ALA A 43 13.80 13.51 1.64
N ARG A 44 13.26 12.71 2.56
CA ARG A 44 13.35 12.88 4.01
C ARG A 44 14.80 12.91 4.48
N THR A 45 15.61 11.96 4.04
CA THR A 45 17.05 11.88 4.34
C THR A 45 17.77 13.18 3.93
N ARG A 46 17.48 13.73 2.75
CA ARG A 46 18.10 14.99 2.29
C ARG A 46 17.70 16.19 3.15
N ILE A 47 16.45 16.24 3.60
CA ILE A 47 15.96 17.27 4.51
C ILE A 47 16.64 17.15 5.88
N LEU A 48 16.65 15.94 6.46
CA LEU A 48 17.29 15.69 7.76
C LEU A 48 18.81 15.93 7.73
N ALA A 49 19.46 15.69 6.59
CA ALA A 49 20.88 15.99 6.38
C ALA A 49 21.17 17.47 6.10
N GLY A 50 20.16 18.35 6.07
CA GLY A 50 20.33 19.78 5.78
C GLY A 50 20.71 20.09 4.32
N LEU A 51 20.48 19.16 3.39
CA LEU A 51 20.82 19.33 1.97
C LEU A 51 19.73 20.06 1.18
N CYS A 52 18.50 20.12 1.70
CA CYS A 52 17.39 20.95 1.22
C CYS A 52 16.34 21.15 2.32
N ASP A 53 15.54 22.21 2.24
CA ASP A 53 14.43 22.44 3.18
C ASP A 53 13.10 21.85 2.73
N VAL A 54 12.93 21.71 1.41
CA VAL A 54 11.69 21.29 0.75
C VAL A 54 12.04 20.33 -0.38
N ALA A 55 11.25 19.28 -0.52
CA ALA A 55 11.32 18.33 -1.62
C ALA A 55 9.92 18.00 -2.14
N LEU A 56 9.82 17.80 -3.46
CA LEU A 56 8.63 17.27 -4.11
C LEU A 56 8.85 15.78 -4.39
N VAL A 57 7.95 14.94 -3.89
CA VAL A 57 7.94 13.49 -4.15
C VAL A 57 6.76 13.21 -5.06
N VAL A 58 7.01 12.56 -6.19
CA VAL A 58 5.98 12.26 -7.20
C VAL A 58 6.08 10.81 -7.62
N GLY A 59 4.95 10.13 -7.67
CA GLY A 59 4.79 8.81 -8.28
C GLY A 59 3.67 8.89 -9.31
N ALA A 60 3.89 8.34 -10.50
CA ALA A 60 2.88 8.28 -11.54
C ALA A 60 3.08 7.05 -12.42
N ASP A 61 1.98 6.49 -12.89
CA ASP A 61 1.98 5.31 -13.75
C ASP A 61 0.93 5.39 -14.85
N THR A 62 1.20 4.64 -15.91
CA THR A 62 0.23 4.33 -16.95
C THR A 62 0.31 2.83 -17.19
N THR A 63 -0.74 2.13 -16.81
CA THR A 63 -0.71 0.69 -16.61
C THR A 63 -1.51 -0.01 -17.71
N PRO A 64 -0.99 -1.10 -18.33
CA PRO A 64 -1.75 -1.82 -19.33
C PRO A 64 -3.04 -2.42 -18.74
N LYS A 65 -4.03 -2.61 -19.60
CA LYS A 65 -5.25 -3.34 -19.24
C LYS A 65 -4.92 -4.81 -18.98
N GLY A 66 -5.60 -5.41 -18.00
CA GLY A 66 -5.43 -6.81 -17.65
C GLY A 66 -4.34 -7.03 -16.60
N PHE A 67 -3.75 -8.22 -16.59
CA PHE A 67 -2.73 -8.58 -15.60
C PHE A 67 -1.42 -7.85 -15.87
N LEU A 68 -0.73 -7.45 -14.79
CA LEU A 68 0.62 -6.91 -14.86
C LEU A 68 1.58 -8.04 -15.25
N ALA A 69 1.83 -8.17 -16.56
CA ALA A 69 2.72 -9.16 -17.10
C ALA A 69 4.19 -8.77 -16.90
N PRO A 70 5.10 -9.75 -16.76
CA PRO A 70 6.53 -9.51 -16.68
C PRO A 70 7.03 -8.85 -17.97
N ASN A 71 8.22 -8.27 -17.89
CA ASN A 71 8.87 -7.69 -19.07
C ASN A 71 9.02 -8.74 -20.19
N ALA A 72 8.80 -8.30 -21.44
CA ALA A 72 8.94 -9.17 -22.61
C ALA A 72 10.36 -9.76 -22.75
N GLY A 73 10.44 -10.87 -23.50
CA GLY A 73 11.66 -11.64 -23.73
C GLY A 73 11.69 -12.94 -22.93
N ASP A 74 12.69 -13.77 -23.21
CA ASP A 74 13.02 -14.95 -22.41
C ASP A 74 13.88 -14.53 -21.21
N ARG A 75 13.40 -14.80 -19.99
CA ARG A 75 14.01 -14.32 -18.74
C ARG A 75 14.06 -15.43 -17.68
N PRO A 76 14.84 -16.50 -17.91
CA PRO A 76 14.84 -17.69 -17.06
C PRO A 76 15.39 -17.47 -15.64
N THR A 77 15.91 -16.27 -15.33
CA THR A 77 16.41 -15.90 -13.99
C THR A 77 15.54 -14.85 -13.30
N ASP A 78 14.46 -14.38 -13.94
CA ASP A 78 13.54 -13.40 -13.38
C ASP A 78 12.39 -14.15 -12.68
N PRO A 79 12.25 -14.06 -11.35
CA PRO A 79 11.23 -14.82 -10.62
C PRO A 79 9.80 -14.44 -11.03
N ASP A 80 9.57 -13.18 -11.44
CA ASP A 80 8.26 -12.74 -11.94
C ASP A 80 7.95 -13.35 -13.31
N TRP A 81 8.97 -13.47 -14.16
CA TRP A 81 8.83 -14.19 -15.42
C TRP A 81 8.59 -15.69 -15.21
N LEU A 82 9.34 -16.32 -14.29
CA LEU A 82 9.24 -17.74 -14.00
C LEU A 82 7.86 -18.13 -13.47
N ARG A 83 7.26 -17.36 -12.54
CA ARG A 83 5.90 -17.66 -12.04
C ARG A 83 4.85 -17.61 -13.16
N PHE A 84 4.96 -16.67 -14.09
CA PHE A 84 4.03 -16.56 -15.21
C PHE A 84 4.26 -17.68 -16.23
N ARG A 85 5.52 -17.98 -16.56
CA ARG A 85 5.85 -18.91 -17.63
C ARG A 85 5.73 -20.38 -17.22
N LEU A 86 6.17 -20.73 -16.02
CA LEU A 86 6.25 -22.11 -15.55
C LEU A 86 5.00 -22.54 -14.79
N VAL A 87 4.45 -21.65 -13.96
CA VAL A 87 3.30 -21.94 -13.09
C VAL A 87 1.99 -21.44 -13.71
N GLY A 88 2.05 -20.48 -14.63
CA GLY A 88 0.86 -19.79 -15.14
C GLY A 88 0.22 -18.86 -14.10
N ALA A 89 0.97 -18.48 -13.07
CA ALA A 89 0.43 -17.76 -11.93
C ALA A 89 0.45 -16.25 -12.14
N THR A 90 -0.72 -15.71 -12.41
CA THR A 90 -0.99 -14.27 -12.53
C THR A 90 -1.12 -13.62 -11.15
N ASN A 91 -1.22 -12.28 -11.07
CA ASN A 91 -1.37 -11.59 -9.78
C ASN A 91 -2.61 -12.09 -8.99
N PRO A 92 -3.81 -12.21 -9.59
CA PRO A 92 -4.95 -12.81 -8.90
C PRO A 92 -4.71 -14.22 -8.38
N THR A 93 -3.98 -15.06 -9.12
CA THR A 93 -3.63 -16.42 -8.67
C THR A 93 -2.80 -16.39 -7.39
N TYR A 94 -1.82 -15.49 -7.33
CA TYR A 94 -1.01 -15.29 -6.13
C TYR A 94 -1.86 -14.83 -4.94
N PHE A 95 -2.78 -13.89 -5.13
CA PHE A 95 -3.67 -13.41 -4.07
C PHE A 95 -4.65 -14.50 -3.60
N ALA A 96 -5.15 -15.31 -4.54
CA ALA A 96 -6.07 -16.40 -4.25
C ALA A 96 -5.43 -17.52 -3.42
N LEU A 97 -4.13 -17.78 -3.60
CA LEU A 97 -3.38 -18.70 -2.73
C LEU A 97 -3.31 -18.17 -1.28
N ALA A 98 -3.12 -16.87 -1.09
CA ALA A 98 -3.16 -16.25 0.24
C ALA A 98 -4.57 -16.35 0.84
N ALA A 99 -5.61 -16.06 0.05
CA ALA A 99 -7.00 -16.22 0.47
C ALA A 99 -7.32 -17.66 0.88
N ARG A 100 -6.95 -18.66 0.07
CA ARG A 100 -7.14 -20.08 0.38
C ARG A 100 -6.42 -20.48 1.67
N ARG A 101 -5.15 -20.06 1.83
CA ARG A 101 -4.39 -20.29 3.07
C ARG A 101 -5.11 -19.71 4.28
N ARG A 102 -5.68 -18.50 4.16
CA ARG A 102 -6.44 -17.86 5.24
C ARG A 102 -7.71 -18.65 5.59
N MET A 103 -8.45 -19.13 4.57
CA MET A 103 -9.60 -20.01 4.77
C MET A 103 -9.20 -21.30 5.51
N ASP A 104 -8.09 -21.92 5.11
CA ASP A 104 -7.62 -23.18 5.70
C ASP A 104 -7.13 -23.02 7.14
N LEU A 105 -6.45 -21.92 7.46
CA LEU A 105 -5.87 -21.68 8.79
C LEU A 105 -6.84 -21.06 9.79
N HIS A 106 -7.74 -20.19 9.32
CA HIS A 106 -8.57 -19.34 10.18
C HIS A 106 -10.07 -19.50 9.96
N GLY A 107 -10.49 -20.30 8.97
CA GLY A 107 -11.91 -20.51 8.68
C GLY A 107 -12.60 -19.33 8.00
N ALA A 108 -11.83 -18.41 7.41
CA ALA A 108 -12.35 -17.30 6.62
C ALA A 108 -13.28 -17.81 5.51
N THR A 109 -14.28 -17.01 5.13
CA THR A 109 -15.25 -17.35 4.09
C THR A 109 -15.20 -16.36 2.93
N SER A 110 -15.72 -16.75 1.76
CA SER A 110 -15.94 -15.80 0.65
C SER A 110 -16.85 -14.64 1.05
N GLU A 111 -17.75 -14.84 2.02
CA GLU A 111 -18.60 -13.76 2.55
C GLU A 111 -17.76 -12.72 3.31
N ASP A 112 -16.75 -13.14 4.08
CA ASP A 112 -15.85 -12.21 4.79
C ASP A 112 -15.05 -11.37 3.80
N PHE A 113 -14.52 -11.99 2.74
CA PHE A 113 -13.82 -11.30 1.66
C PHE A 113 -14.75 -10.29 0.95
N ALA A 114 -16.00 -10.68 0.66
CA ALA A 114 -16.98 -9.79 0.07
C ALA A 114 -17.35 -8.61 0.98
N LYS A 115 -17.45 -8.80 2.30
CA LYS A 115 -17.71 -7.72 3.27
C LYS A 115 -16.62 -6.66 3.28
N VAL A 116 -15.35 -7.04 3.13
CA VAL A 116 -14.25 -6.06 2.96
C VAL A 116 -14.52 -5.17 1.75
N LYS A 117 -14.93 -5.75 0.61
CA LYS A 117 -15.28 -4.97 -0.59
C LYS A 117 -16.45 -4.03 -0.35
N VAL A 118 -17.51 -4.48 0.33
CA VAL A 118 -18.66 -3.63 0.68
C VAL A 118 -18.23 -2.44 1.54
N LYS A 119 -17.39 -2.68 2.55
CA LYS A 119 -16.78 -1.61 3.38
C LYS A 119 -15.99 -0.62 2.52
N ASN A 120 -15.07 -1.12 1.69
CA ASN A 120 -14.22 -0.26 0.85
C ASN A 120 -15.03 0.52 -0.19
N ALA A 121 -16.08 -0.07 -0.76
CA ALA A 121 -17.02 0.63 -1.64
C ALA A 121 -17.79 1.75 -0.93
N THR A 122 -18.17 1.52 0.33
CA THR A 122 -18.82 2.54 1.16
C THR A 122 -17.87 3.70 1.46
N ASN A 123 -16.66 3.40 1.91
CA ASN A 123 -15.62 4.40 2.21
C ASN A 123 -15.24 5.22 0.96
N GLY A 124 -15.08 4.55 -0.18
CA GLY A 124 -14.67 5.18 -1.45
C GLY A 124 -15.75 5.99 -2.15
N LEU A 125 -17.01 5.91 -1.72
CA LEU A 125 -18.15 6.53 -2.42
C LEU A 125 -18.02 8.05 -2.55
N ALA A 126 -17.51 8.70 -1.50
CA ALA A 126 -17.30 10.14 -1.45
C ALA A 126 -15.88 10.57 -1.87
N ASN A 127 -15.00 9.63 -2.23
CA ASN A 127 -13.63 9.96 -2.61
C ASN A 127 -13.58 10.37 -4.09
N PRO A 128 -13.34 11.66 -4.42
CA PRO A 128 -13.33 12.14 -5.80
C PRO A 128 -12.22 11.52 -6.65
N ASN A 129 -11.19 10.95 -6.02
CA ASN A 129 -10.07 10.30 -6.70
C ASN A 129 -10.29 8.80 -6.91
N ALA A 130 -11.32 8.20 -6.30
CA ALA A 130 -11.59 6.78 -6.48
C ALA A 130 -12.08 6.49 -7.89
N ARG A 131 -11.49 5.48 -8.54
CA ARG A 131 -11.94 4.98 -9.84
C ARG A 131 -13.37 4.46 -9.80
N PHE A 132 -13.72 3.76 -8.73
CA PHE A 132 -15.06 3.19 -8.53
C PHE A 132 -15.76 3.87 -7.36
N GLN A 133 -16.69 4.77 -7.69
CA GLN A 133 -17.58 5.44 -6.72
C GLN A 133 -18.97 4.81 -6.78
N LYS A 134 -19.05 3.51 -6.49
CA LYS A 134 -20.30 2.76 -6.56
C LYS A 134 -20.45 1.85 -5.35
N ALA A 135 -21.58 1.95 -4.66
CA ALA A 135 -21.97 1.00 -3.64
C ALA A 135 -22.22 -0.39 -4.25
N VAL A 136 -21.81 -1.42 -3.51
CA VAL A 136 -22.04 -2.83 -3.86
C VAL A 136 -22.51 -3.57 -2.63
N THR A 137 -23.28 -4.63 -2.82
CA THR A 137 -23.70 -5.57 -1.77
C THR A 137 -22.79 -6.80 -1.77
N THR A 138 -22.84 -7.59 -0.70
CA THR A 138 -22.16 -8.89 -0.62
C THR A 138 -22.58 -9.79 -1.78
N ASP A 139 -23.88 -9.83 -2.09
CA ASP A 139 -24.42 -10.61 -3.21
C ASP A 139 -23.88 -10.14 -4.56
N ASP A 140 -23.75 -8.83 -4.78
CA ASP A 140 -23.14 -8.30 -6.01
C ASP A 140 -21.69 -8.78 -6.18
N VAL A 141 -20.93 -8.82 -5.07
CA VAL A 141 -19.53 -9.25 -5.06
C VAL A 141 -19.43 -10.74 -5.35
N LEU A 142 -20.19 -11.57 -4.65
CA LEU A 142 -20.22 -13.03 -4.83
C LEU A 142 -20.79 -13.45 -6.19
N ALA A 143 -21.70 -12.66 -6.77
CA ALA A 143 -22.22 -12.90 -8.12
C ALA A 143 -21.28 -12.43 -9.24
N SER A 144 -20.24 -11.65 -8.92
CA SER A 144 -19.28 -11.20 -9.93
C SER A 144 -18.42 -12.36 -10.44
N PRO A 145 -17.84 -12.28 -11.66
CA PRO A 145 -17.09 -13.41 -12.21
C PRO A 145 -15.95 -13.85 -11.30
N MET A 146 -15.85 -15.15 -11.02
CA MET A 146 -14.68 -15.70 -10.34
C MET A 146 -13.46 -15.56 -11.25
N VAL A 147 -12.38 -14.98 -10.71
CA VAL A 147 -11.13 -14.76 -11.45
C VAL A 147 -10.10 -15.83 -11.09
N ALA A 148 -9.93 -16.09 -9.80
CA ALA A 148 -9.07 -17.15 -9.28
C ALA A 148 -9.63 -17.60 -7.93
N ASP A 149 -10.16 -18.83 -7.86
CA ASP A 149 -10.81 -19.38 -6.66
C ASP A 149 -9.96 -19.15 -5.39
N PRO A 150 -10.49 -18.52 -4.33
CA PRO A 150 -11.92 -18.15 -4.12
C PRO A 150 -12.30 -16.73 -4.53
N LEU A 151 -11.39 -15.94 -5.12
CA LEU A 151 -11.56 -14.52 -5.37
C LEU A 151 -12.35 -14.21 -6.65
N HIS A 152 -13.36 -13.36 -6.48
CA HIS A 152 -14.20 -12.80 -7.53
C HIS A 152 -13.67 -11.45 -8.05
N LEU A 153 -14.17 -11.02 -9.21
CA LEU A 153 -13.68 -9.84 -9.92
C LEU A 153 -13.74 -8.56 -9.08
N LEU A 154 -14.81 -8.38 -8.31
CA LEU A 154 -14.97 -7.18 -7.46
C LEU A 154 -14.06 -7.19 -6.23
N GLU A 155 -13.41 -8.30 -5.93
CA GLU A 155 -12.51 -8.49 -4.79
C GLU A 155 -11.04 -8.22 -5.13
N ILE A 156 -10.74 -7.93 -6.39
CA ILE A 156 -9.38 -7.72 -6.91
C ILE A 156 -9.26 -6.27 -7.38
N CYS A 157 -8.15 -5.61 -7.04
CA CYS A 157 -7.89 -4.24 -7.48
C CYS A 157 -7.83 -4.12 -9.02
N ALA A 158 -8.29 -2.99 -9.55
CA ALA A 158 -8.23 -2.72 -10.99
C ALA A 158 -6.97 -1.91 -11.36
N THR A 159 -6.25 -2.32 -12.42
CA THR A 159 -5.15 -1.52 -12.95
C THR A 159 -5.64 -0.15 -13.42
N SER A 160 -4.89 0.90 -13.06
CA SER A 160 -5.29 2.29 -13.28
C SER A 160 -4.12 3.17 -13.65
N ASP A 161 -4.40 4.14 -14.53
CA ASP A 161 -3.49 5.25 -14.76
C ASP A 161 -3.70 6.27 -13.65
N GLY A 162 -2.62 6.81 -13.11
CA GLY A 162 -2.73 7.72 -11.97
C GLY A 162 -1.41 8.30 -11.51
N GLY A 163 -1.51 9.33 -10.68
CA GLY A 163 -0.36 9.96 -10.06
C GLY A 163 -0.72 10.55 -8.70
N ALA A 164 0.26 10.57 -7.81
CA ALA A 164 0.17 11.18 -6.50
C ALA A 164 1.47 11.92 -6.19
N ALA A 165 1.36 13.01 -5.46
CA ALA A 165 2.51 13.81 -5.08
C ALA A 165 2.35 14.38 -3.67
N VAL A 166 3.46 14.49 -2.96
CA VAL A 166 3.54 15.18 -1.66
C VAL A 166 4.68 16.19 -1.67
N VAL A 167 4.42 17.34 -1.04
CA VAL A 167 5.46 18.32 -0.70
C VAL A 167 5.92 18.01 0.72
N LEU A 168 7.17 17.56 0.84
CA LEU A 168 7.81 17.28 2.11
C LEU A 168 8.72 18.46 2.47
N SER A 169 8.74 18.85 3.74
CA SER A 169 9.62 19.94 4.21
C SER A 169 10.14 19.69 5.62
N SER A 170 11.18 20.43 6.01
CA SER A 170 11.58 20.50 7.41
C SER A 170 10.47 21.15 8.25
N MET A 171 10.35 20.76 9.52
CA MET A 171 9.37 21.37 10.42
C MET A 171 9.61 22.87 10.59
N GLU A 172 10.87 23.31 10.59
CA GLU A 172 11.23 24.73 10.63
C GLU A 172 10.76 25.48 9.37
N PHE A 173 10.97 24.91 8.19
CA PHE A 173 10.46 25.50 6.94
C PHE A 173 8.94 25.56 6.98
N ALA A 174 8.28 24.47 7.35
CA ALA A 174 6.82 24.40 7.46
C ALA A 174 6.30 25.47 8.43
N GLN A 175 6.86 25.61 9.63
CA GLN A 175 6.42 26.62 10.61
C GLN A 175 6.59 28.06 10.10
N ARG A 176 7.66 28.35 9.36
CA ARG A 176 7.91 29.68 8.79
C ARG A 176 6.98 30.03 7.62
N HIS A 177 6.56 29.02 6.84
CA HIS A 177 5.86 29.23 5.56
C HIS A 177 4.41 28.71 5.53
N ALA A 178 3.97 27.96 6.53
CA ALA A 178 2.63 27.37 6.55
C ALA A 178 1.53 28.44 6.62
N GLY A 179 1.81 29.64 7.14
CA GLY A 179 0.83 30.74 7.18
C GLY A 179 -0.53 30.29 7.73
N SER A 180 -1.59 30.44 6.93
CA SER A 180 -2.96 30.01 7.23
C SER A 180 -3.30 28.56 6.80
N ALA A 181 -2.34 27.78 6.29
CA ALA A 181 -2.57 26.43 5.74
C ALA A 181 -2.75 25.32 6.80
N GLY A 182 -2.75 25.66 8.10
CA GLY A 182 -2.97 24.75 9.21
C GLY A 182 -1.70 24.08 9.74
N SER A 183 -1.85 23.22 10.75
CA SER A 183 -0.73 22.48 11.35
C SER A 183 -0.17 21.45 10.35
N PRO A 184 1.16 21.38 10.18
CA PRO A 184 1.78 20.37 9.33
C PRO A 184 1.53 18.97 9.88
N VAL A 185 1.26 18.01 9.01
CA VAL A 185 1.26 16.59 9.37
C VAL A 185 2.71 16.14 9.39
N ARG A 186 3.16 15.60 10.52
CA ARG A 186 4.53 15.13 10.71
C ARG A 186 4.67 13.69 10.24
N VAL A 187 5.69 13.42 9.44
CA VAL A 187 6.22 12.07 9.24
C VAL A 187 6.94 11.64 10.51
N ALA A 188 6.31 10.77 11.29
CA ALA A 188 6.86 10.24 12.53
C ALA A 188 7.88 9.13 12.27
N ALA A 189 7.60 8.27 11.29
CA ALA A 189 8.49 7.18 10.87
C ALA A 189 8.33 6.84 9.40
N VAL A 190 9.37 6.24 8.83
CA VAL A 190 9.39 5.66 7.48
C VAL A 190 10.10 4.32 7.54
N SER A 191 9.37 3.26 7.23
CA SER A 191 9.89 1.92 7.11
C SER A 191 10.11 1.58 5.63
N THR A 192 11.31 1.13 5.30
CA THR A 192 11.67 0.54 4.00
C THR A 192 12.50 -0.72 4.26
N VAL A 193 11.85 -1.86 4.45
CA VAL A 193 12.49 -3.11 4.88
C VAL A 193 12.44 -4.18 3.78
N THR A 194 13.32 -5.16 3.87
CA THR A 194 13.33 -6.35 3.01
C THR A 194 13.14 -7.62 3.85
N PRO A 195 12.74 -8.75 3.24
CA PRO A 195 12.71 -10.03 3.94
C PRO A 195 14.07 -10.39 4.54
N THR A 196 14.04 -11.06 5.68
CA THR A 196 15.22 -11.64 6.33
C THR A 196 15.20 -13.16 6.18
N TYR A 197 16.37 -13.78 6.08
CA TYR A 197 16.47 -15.24 6.08
C TYR A 197 16.36 -15.78 7.52
N PRO A 198 15.63 -16.89 7.77
CA PRO A 198 14.75 -17.55 6.81
C PRO A 198 13.39 -16.82 6.72
N ASN A 199 12.83 -16.75 5.51
CA ASN A 199 11.46 -16.29 5.31
C ASN A 199 10.53 -17.51 5.26
N THR A 200 9.74 -17.72 6.31
CA THR A 200 8.88 -18.90 6.47
C THR A 200 7.53 -18.76 5.77
N ILE A 201 7.13 -17.55 5.38
CA ILE A 201 5.95 -17.28 4.56
C ILE A 201 6.46 -16.76 3.21
N ILE A 202 6.56 -17.67 2.26
CA ILE A 202 7.20 -17.41 0.97
C ILE A 202 6.16 -16.84 -0.01
N ASP A 203 6.49 -15.69 -0.59
CA ASP A 203 5.70 -15.13 -1.69
C ASP A 203 5.92 -15.95 -2.97
N LEU A 204 4.89 -16.09 -3.79
CA LEU A 204 4.92 -17.00 -4.94
C LEU A 204 6.12 -16.82 -5.90
N PRO A 205 6.60 -15.59 -6.23
CA PRO A 205 7.80 -15.42 -7.04
C PRO A 205 9.04 -16.10 -6.45
N ASP A 206 9.09 -16.28 -5.12
CA ASP A 206 10.23 -16.78 -4.37
C ASP A 206 10.05 -18.25 -3.91
N MET A 207 8.99 -18.93 -4.35
CA MET A 207 8.63 -20.30 -3.94
C MET A 207 9.70 -21.37 -4.25
N ALA A 208 10.65 -21.08 -5.14
CA ALA A 208 11.77 -21.96 -5.46
C ALA A 208 13.00 -21.79 -4.54
N THR A 209 12.90 -20.95 -3.49
CA THR A 209 13.99 -20.77 -2.53
C THR A 209 13.86 -21.77 -1.37
N ASP A 210 14.91 -22.56 -1.14
CA ASP A 210 15.00 -23.42 0.04
C ASP A 210 15.33 -22.56 1.26
N SER A 211 14.29 -21.94 1.84
CA SER A 211 14.43 -21.13 3.05
C SER A 211 14.57 -21.98 4.31
N ALA A 212 14.56 -23.31 4.21
CA ALA A 212 14.44 -24.22 5.35
C ALA A 212 15.66 -25.12 5.52
N ALA A 213 16.85 -24.55 5.71
CA ALA A 213 17.93 -25.29 6.36
C ALA A 213 18.96 -24.35 7.03
N ILE A 214 19.16 -24.53 8.35
CA ILE A 214 20.31 -24.14 9.21
C ILE A 214 20.03 -23.08 10.32
N VAL A 215 19.01 -22.21 10.23
CA VAL A 215 18.76 -21.16 11.26
C VAL A 215 17.30 -21.12 11.74
N ALA A 216 17.11 -20.67 12.98
CA ALA A 216 15.79 -20.48 13.57
C ALA A 216 15.01 -19.37 12.83
N PRO A 217 13.68 -19.51 12.68
CA PRO A 217 12.83 -18.45 12.15
C PRO A 217 12.94 -17.15 12.96
N ASN A 218 12.75 -16.03 12.26
CA ASN A 218 12.63 -14.72 12.90
C ASN A 218 11.33 -14.65 13.72
N GLU A 219 11.32 -13.80 14.76
CA GLU A 219 10.14 -13.56 15.60
C GLU A 219 8.95 -13.00 14.79
N ARG A 220 9.26 -12.20 13.76
CA ARG A 220 8.29 -11.53 12.89
C ARG A 220 8.43 -12.02 11.45
N THR A 221 7.31 -12.13 10.76
CA THR A 221 7.30 -12.31 9.30
C THR A 221 7.79 -11.04 8.59
N PHE A 222 8.07 -11.15 7.30
CA PHE A 222 8.40 -9.98 6.48
C PHE A 222 7.30 -8.90 6.52
N LYS A 223 6.01 -9.27 6.39
CA LYS A 223 4.93 -8.27 6.42
C LYS A 223 4.80 -7.58 7.78
N GLN A 224 4.94 -8.35 8.87
CA GLN A 224 4.92 -7.80 10.24
C GLN A 224 6.09 -6.84 10.49
N SER A 225 7.27 -7.12 9.94
CA SER A 225 8.44 -6.25 10.13
C SER A 225 8.25 -4.86 9.49
N ILE A 226 7.40 -4.74 8.47
CA ILE A 226 7.10 -3.48 7.79
C ILE A 226 6.50 -2.45 8.75
N ALA A 227 5.39 -2.81 9.40
CA ALA A 227 4.74 -1.92 10.36
C ALA A 227 5.58 -1.79 11.64
N HIS A 228 6.20 -2.88 12.10
CA HIS A 228 6.98 -2.86 13.33
C HIS A 228 8.18 -1.91 13.28
N ALA A 229 8.93 -1.87 12.17
CA ALA A 229 10.03 -0.92 12.04
C ALA A 229 9.55 0.55 12.08
N ALA A 230 8.35 0.84 11.56
CA ALA A 230 7.76 2.18 11.67
C ALA A 230 7.31 2.50 13.10
N TYR A 231 6.74 1.52 13.82
CA TYR A 231 6.39 1.63 15.24
C TYR A 231 7.63 1.91 16.11
N GLU A 232 8.71 1.17 15.90
CA GLU A 232 9.98 1.35 16.62
C GLU A 232 10.57 2.74 16.39
N GLU A 233 10.67 3.21 15.14
CA GLU A 233 11.20 4.54 14.83
C GLU A 233 10.31 5.66 15.41
N ALA A 234 8.99 5.50 15.37
CA ALA A 234 8.05 6.49 15.88
C ALA A 234 7.96 6.51 17.41
N GLY A 235 8.35 5.42 18.08
CA GLY A 235 8.06 5.18 19.50
C GLY A 235 6.56 5.07 19.78
N MET A 236 5.83 4.40 18.88
CA MET A 236 4.37 4.25 18.89
C MET A 236 3.98 2.79 18.68
N GLY A 237 2.74 2.44 18.99
CA GLY A 237 2.16 1.11 18.75
C GLY A 237 0.86 1.15 17.95
N PRO A 238 0.29 -0.01 17.58
CA PRO A 238 -1.01 -0.09 16.90
C PRO A 238 -2.16 0.57 17.69
N GLU A 239 -2.05 0.62 19.02
CA GLU A 239 -3.01 1.27 19.92
C GLU A 239 -3.04 2.81 19.82
N ASP A 240 -1.98 3.42 19.26
CA ASP A 240 -1.90 4.87 19.07
C ASP A 240 -2.56 5.32 17.75
N LEU A 241 -2.93 4.38 16.89
CA LEU A 241 -3.45 4.67 15.56
C LEU A 241 -4.92 5.07 15.61
N SER A 242 -5.28 6.08 14.82
CA SER A 242 -6.67 6.47 14.58
C SER A 242 -7.22 5.92 13.26
N LEU A 243 -6.35 5.56 12.31
CA LEU A 243 -6.71 4.95 11.03
C LEU A 243 -5.52 4.23 10.39
N ALA A 244 -5.80 3.38 9.40
CA ALA A 244 -4.78 2.78 8.54
C ALA A 244 -5.18 2.82 7.06
N GLU A 245 -4.18 2.96 6.19
CA GLU A 245 -4.30 2.72 4.74
C GLU A 245 -3.39 1.53 4.38
N VAL A 246 -3.98 0.39 4.06
CA VAL A 246 -3.28 -0.88 3.82
C VAL A 246 -3.40 -1.32 2.37
N TYR A 247 -2.58 -2.30 1.98
CA TYR A 247 -2.41 -2.69 0.59
C TYR A 247 -3.35 -3.84 0.19
N ASP A 248 -4.62 -3.49 -0.04
CA ASP A 248 -5.76 -4.36 -0.38
C ASP A 248 -5.82 -4.73 -1.88
N LEU A 249 -4.73 -5.29 -2.43
CA LEU A 249 -4.74 -5.83 -3.81
C LEU A 249 -5.82 -6.89 -4.04
N SER A 250 -6.14 -7.61 -2.96
CA SER A 250 -7.40 -8.33 -2.83
C SER A 250 -8.00 -8.06 -1.46
N THR A 251 -9.31 -8.26 -1.34
CA THR A 251 -10.02 -8.17 -0.05
C THR A 251 -9.46 -9.12 1.01
N ALA A 252 -9.02 -10.31 0.62
CA ALA A 252 -8.38 -11.27 1.54
C ALA A 252 -7.05 -10.72 2.12
N LEU A 253 -6.26 -10.01 1.32
CA LEU A 253 -5.00 -9.42 1.78
C LEU A 253 -5.23 -8.26 2.76
N GLU A 254 -6.36 -7.56 2.67
CA GLU A 254 -6.70 -6.53 3.67
C GLU A 254 -6.84 -7.15 5.07
N LEU A 255 -7.46 -8.34 5.18
CA LEU A 255 -7.58 -9.05 6.44
C LEU A 255 -6.22 -9.48 7.00
N ASP A 256 -5.32 -9.97 6.14
CA ASP A 256 -3.95 -10.29 6.55
C ASP A 256 -3.24 -9.03 7.09
N TRP A 257 -3.43 -7.88 6.44
CA TRP A 257 -2.86 -6.61 6.93
C TRP A 257 -3.37 -6.19 8.30
N TYR A 258 -4.62 -6.50 8.67
CA TYR A 258 -5.10 -6.19 10.02
C TYR A 258 -4.26 -6.88 11.11
N GLU A 259 -3.83 -8.12 10.84
CA GLU A 259 -2.99 -8.90 11.74
C GLU A 259 -1.53 -8.48 11.63
N ASP A 260 -1.02 -8.30 10.41
CA ASP A 260 0.38 -7.96 10.15
C ASP A 260 0.78 -6.60 10.73
N ILE A 261 -0.13 -5.61 10.74
CA ILE A 261 0.12 -4.31 11.38
C ILE A 261 -0.29 -4.27 12.87
N GLY A 262 -0.81 -5.37 13.40
CA GLY A 262 -1.10 -5.54 14.83
C GLY A 262 -2.42 -4.93 15.33
N LEU A 263 -3.42 -4.72 14.47
CA LEU A 263 -4.74 -4.22 14.90
C LEU A 263 -5.57 -5.26 15.67
N CYS A 264 -5.25 -6.54 15.43
CA CYS A 264 -5.84 -7.71 16.07
C CYS A 264 -4.82 -8.86 16.09
N LYS A 265 -5.11 -9.94 16.82
CA LYS A 265 -4.26 -11.13 16.84
C LYS A 265 -4.50 -11.97 15.57
N ALA A 266 -3.55 -12.87 15.29
CA ALA A 266 -3.68 -13.83 14.19
C ALA A 266 -5.00 -14.63 14.28
N GLY A 267 -5.77 -14.67 13.19
CA GLY A 267 -7.07 -15.31 13.10
C GLY A 267 -8.25 -14.50 13.68
N GLU A 268 -8.05 -13.22 14.04
CA GLU A 268 -9.12 -12.36 14.57
C GLU A 268 -9.57 -11.25 13.59
N ALA A 269 -9.00 -11.19 12.38
CA ALA A 269 -9.29 -10.10 11.43
C ALA A 269 -10.75 -10.08 10.95
N GLU A 270 -11.36 -11.24 10.73
CA GLU A 270 -12.76 -11.37 10.34
C GLU A 270 -13.68 -10.83 11.43
N ARG A 271 -13.37 -11.11 12.71
CA ARG A 271 -14.12 -10.55 13.84
C ARG A 271 -13.99 -9.03 13.87
N LEU A 272 -12.77 -8.52 13.70
CA LEU A 272 -12.52 -7.07 13.63
C LEU A 272 -13.35 -6.39 12.53
N LEU A 273 -13.45 -7.01 11.35
CA LEU A 273 -14.31 -6.53 10.26
C LEU A 273 -15.80 -6.61 10.63
N ASN A 274 -16.26 -7.77 11.08
CA ASN A 274 -17.68 -8.04 11.33
C ASN A 274 -18.25 -7.23 12.50
N ASP A 275 -17.43 -6.90 13.50
CA ASP A 275 -17.80 -6.02 14.62
C ASP A 275 -17.89 -4.54 14.19
N GLY A 276 -17.48 -4.22 12.96
CA GLY A 276 -17.51 -2.87 12.41
C GLY A 276 -16.35 -2.00 12.89
N ASP A 277 -15.30 -2.58 13.47
CA ASP A 277 -14.16 -1.80 13.99
C ASP A 277 -13.38 -1.09 12.87
N THR A 278 -13.36 -1.66 11.66
CA THR A 278 -12.59 -1.13 10.52
C THR A 278 -13.35 -0.20 9.59
N GLN A 279 -14.65 0.03 9.82
CA GLN A 279 -15.44 0.99 9.05
C GLN A 279 -15.23 2.42 9.57
N ILE A 280 -15.54 3.44 8.77
CA ILE A 280 -15.52 4.83 9.26
C ILE A 280 -16.52 4.98 10.41
N GLY A 281 -16.05 5.48 11.56
CA GLY A 281 -16.81 5.55 12.81
C GLY A 281 -16.62 4.34 13.74
N GLY A 282 -15.91 3.29 13.28
CA GLY A 282 -15.44 2.19 14.11
C GLY A 282 -14.18 2.54 14.92
N ARG A 283 -13.65 1.54 15.64
CA ARG A 283 -12.47 1.69 16.50
C ARG A 283 -11.21 2.12 15.74
N ILE A 284 -10.96 1.54 14.57
CA ILE A 284 -9.77 1.78 13.76
C ILE A 284 -10.12 1.68 12.27
N PRO A 285 -10.69 2.75 11.67
CA PRO A 285 -11.04 2.75 10.25
C PRO A 285 -9.86 2.35 9.37
N VAL A 286 -10.06 1.34 8.53
CA VAL A 286 -9.06 0.88 7.56
C VAL A 286 -9.55 1.18 6.15
N ASN A 287 -8.64 1.73 5.33
CA ASN A 287 -8.89 2.15 3.97
C ASN A 287 -10.07 3.14 3.87
N PRO A 288 -10.09 4.24 4.63
CA PRO A 288 -11.11 5.27 4.46
C PRO A 288 -11.10 5.89 3.06
N SER A 289 -10.00 5.81 2.29
CA SER A 289 -9.97 6.17 0.87
C SER A 289 -10.88 5.31 -0.01
N GLY A 290 -11.30 4.15 0.49
CA GLY A 290 -11.87 3.04 -0.28
C GLY A 290 -10.84 2.01 -0.76
N GLY A 291 -9.56 2.18 -0.41
CA GLY A 291 -8.49 1.25 -0.72
C GLY A 291 -8.24 1.07 -2.22
N LEU A 292 -7.28 0.22 -2.58
CA LEU A 292 -7.03 -0.19 -3.95
C LEU A 292 -8.25 -0.87 -4.58
N ALA A 293 -9.10 -1.49 -3.77
CA ALA A 293 -10.36 -2.08 -4.20
C ALA A 293 -11.25 -1.07 -4.94
N CYS A 294 -11.22 0.22 -4.58
CA CYS A 294 -12.02 1.27 -5.22
C CYS A 294 -11.18 2.32 -5.96
N PHE A 295 -9.99 2.63 -5.46
CA PHE A 295 -9.08 3.59 -6.05
C PHE A 295 -8.46 3.08 -7.36
N GLY A 296 -8.17 1.78 -7.40
CA GLY A 296 -7.38 1.15 -8.46
C GLY A 296 -5.88 1.27 -8.20
N GLU A 297 -5.11 0.41 -8.86
CA GLU A 297 -3.66 0.31 -8.67
C GLU A 297 -2.91 1.10 -9.76
N ALA A 298 -2.20 2.14 -9.33
CA ALA A 298 -1.16 2.82 -10.09
C ALA A 298 0.18 2.65 -9.34
N VAL A 299 1.03 1.73 -9.82
CA VAL A 299 2.07 1.06 -9.00
C VAL A 299 2.96 2.03 -8.20
N PRO A 300 3.73 2.95 -8.81
CA PRO A 300 4.56 3.92 -8.08
C PRO A 300 3.79 5.03 -7.36
N ALA A 301 2.52 5.29 -7.72
CA ALA A 301 1.71 6.34 -7.09
C ALA A 301 1.04 5.86 -5.80
N GLN A 302 0.83 4.55 -5.65
CA GLN A 302 -0.02 3.98 -4.61
C GLN A 302 0.43 4.34 -3.19
N ALA A 303 1.70 4.07 -2.88
CA ALA A 303 2.27 4.41 -1.58
C ALA A 303 2.11 5.91 -1.23
N ILE A 304 2.21 6.79 -2.22
CA ILE A 304 2.03 8.24 -2.02
C ILE A 304 0.55 8.56 -1.86
N ALA A 305 -0.35 7.89 -2.58
CA ALA A 305 -1.80 8.07 -2.44
C ALA A 305 -2.28 7.70 -1.01
N GLN A 306 -1.74 6.63 -0.42
CA GLN A 306 -2.00 6.27 0.98
C GLN A 306 -1.54 7.39 1.94
N ILE A 307 -0.34 7.95 1.73
CA ILE A 307 0.18 9.09 2.51
C ILE A 307 -0.72 10.33 2.33
N CYS A 308 -1.18 10.61 1.12
CA CYS A 308 -2.10 11.71 0.84
C CYS A 308 -3.41 11.55 1.60
N GLU A 309 -4.01 10.35 1.59
CA GLU A 309 -5.25 10.09 2.35
C GLU A 309 -5.04 10.31 3.84
N VAL A 310 -4.03 9.67 4.44
CA VAL A 310 -3.77 9.83 5.88
C VAL A 310 -3.49 11.31 6.20
N THR A 311 -2.80 12.05 5.33
CA THR A 311 -2.59 13.49 5.49
C THR A 311 -3.91 14.28 5.46
N TRP A 312 -4.82 13.99 4.53
CA TRP A 312 -6.12 14.65 4.47
C TRP A 312 -6.98 14.33 5.69
N GLN A 313 -6.99 13.07 6.13
CA GLN A 313 -7.68 12.62 7.34
C GLN A 313 -7.16 13.36 8.57
N LEU A 314 -5.83 13.39 8.76
CA LEU A 314 -5.19 14.13 9.84
C LEU A 314 -5.36 15.64 9.69
N ARG A 315 -5.67 16.20 8.53
CA ARG A 315 -5.98 17.63 8.40
C ARG A 315 -7.46 17.99 8.57
N GLY A 316 -8.34 17.00 8.69
CA GLY A 316 -9.78 17.26 8.66
C GLY A 316 -10.29 17.66 7.27
N GLN A 317 -9.63 17.18 6.21
CA GLN A 317 -9.87 17.55 4.80
C GLN A 317 -10.47 16.40 3.98
N ALA A 318 -10.78 15.26 4.59
CA ALA A 318 -11.31 14.09 3.91
C ALA A 318 -12.85 14.14 3.83
N THR A 319 -13.41 15.17 3.19
CA THR A 319 -14.85 15.40 3.09
C THR A 319 -15.61 14.15 2.64
N GLY A 320 -16.70 13.82 3.36
CA GLY A 320 -17.57 12.67 3.09
C GLY A 320 -17.01 11.31 3.53
N ARG A 321 -15.76 11.25 4.00
CA ARG A 321 -15.11 10.03 4.51
C ARG A 321 -14.19 10.31 5.72
N GLN A 322 -14.45 11.40 6.44
CA GLN A 322 -13.58 11.88 7.51
C GLN A 322 -13.64 10.93 8.72
N VAL A 323 -12.46 10.55 9.21
CA VAL A 323 -12.29 9.90 10.52
C VAL A 323 -12.22 11.00 11.56
N GLU A 324 -13.27 11.09 12.40
CA GLU A 324 -13.39 12.14 13.40
C GLU A 324 -12.32 12.00 14.48
N GLY A 325 -11.69 13.13 14.83
CA GLY A 325 -10.67 13.17 15.89
C GLY A 325 -9.34 12.49 15.55
N ALA A 326 -9.07 12.11 14.30
CA ALA A 326 -7.84 11.41 13.93
C ALA A 326 -6.56 12.18 14.30
N THR A 327 -5.64 11.51 15.01
CA THR A 327 -4.37 12.08 15.49
C THR A 327 -3.14 11.39 14.92
N ALA A 328 -3.23 10.11 14.59
CA ALA A 328 -2.16 9.36 13.93
C ALA A 328 -2.73 8.33 12.95
N GLY A 329 -1.98 8.03 11.89
CA GLY A 329 -2.31 6.99 10.95
C GLY A 329 -1.08 6.34 10.34
N ILE A 330 -1.24 5.10 9.90
CA ILE A 330 -0.17 4.30 9.28
C ILE A 330 -0.55 3.92 7.86
N THR A 331 0.44 3.89 6.96
CA THR A 331 0.31 3.24 5.67
C THR A 331 1.01 1.89 5.69
N ALA A 332 0.50 0.88 5.01
CA ALA A 332 1.22 -0.39 4.81
C ALA A 332 1.17 -0.78 3.33
N ASN A 333 2.33 -1.11 2.77
CA ASN A 333 2.49 -1.44 1.36
C ASN A 333 3.60 -2.48 1.14
N GLN A 334 3.44 -3.34 0.14
CA GLN A 334 4.41 -4.34 -0.26
C GLN A 334 4.63 -4.28 -1.78
N GLY A 335 5.80 -3.81 -2.19
CA GLY A 335 6.30 -4.01 -3.53
C GLY A 335 6.74 -5.46 -3.77
N LEU A 336 6.53 -5.93 -5.00
CA LEU A 336 7.11 -7.17 -5.50
C LEU A 336 8.63 -7.23 -5.26
N PHE A 337 9.19 -8.43 -5.13
CA PHE A 337 10.62 -8.69 -4.85
C PHE A 337 11.09 -8.26 -3.46
N GLY A 338 10.19 -8.30 -2.47
CA GLY A 338 10.56 -8.09 -1.07
C GLY A 338 10.80 -6.63 -0.71
N HIS A 339 10.06 -5.69 -1.31
CA HIS A 339 10.13 -4.28 -0.92
C HIS A 339 8.97 -3.91 0.01
N GLY A 340 9.22 -3.94 1.31
CA GLY A 340 8.22 -3.58 2.31
C GLY A 340 8.29 -2.10 2.63
N SER A 341 7.13 -1.43 2.76
CA SER A 341 7.12 -0.03 3.16
C SER A 341 5.93 0.39 4.01
N SER A 342 6.19 1.28 4.95
CA SER A 342 5.18 1.89 5.82
C SER A 342 5.59 3.30 6.19
N VAL A 343 4.60 4.16 6.42
CA VAL A 343 4.81 5.54 6.86
C VAL A 343 3.83 5.81 7.99
N LEU A 344 4.36 6.24 9.14
CA LEU A 344 3.54 6.69 10.26
C LEU A 344 3.47 8.22 10.24
N LEU A 345 2.25 8.74 10.20
CA LEU A 345 1.96 10.16 10.14
C LEU A 345 1.19 10.56 11.40
N ARG A 346 1.46 11.76 11.92
CA ARG A 346 0.74 12.30 13.08
C ARG A 346 0.56 13.81 13.01
N ARG A 347 -0.43 14.33 13.73
CA ARG A 347 -0.62 15.77 13.95
C ARG A 347 0.52 16.40 14.76
#